data_AF-A0A7C6FYI1-F1
#
_entry.id   AF-A0A7C6FYI1-F1
#
_cell.length_a   1.000
_cell.length_b   1.000
_cell.length_c   1.000
_cell.angle_alpha   90.00
_cell.angle_beta   90.00
_cell.angle_gamma   90.00
#
_symmetry.space_group_name_H-M   'P 1'
#
loop_
_entity.id
_entity.type
_entity.pdbx_description
1 polymer ?
#
loop_
_entity_poly.entity_id
_entity_poly.type
_entity_poly.pdbx_seq_one_letter_code
_entity_poly.pdbx_strand_id
1 'polypeptide(L)'
;MFEYVKRLQYPVNIKTPNPALAKFIISQYGGPDGELAASLRYLSQRFSMPYPELKGLLTDIGTGFPLFTTCAARQARRRIRRISRN
;
A
#
# COMPACT_ATOMS: atom_id res chain seq x y z
N MET A 1 -0.27 8.66 -16.87
CA MET A 1 -1.61 8.93 -16.32
C MET A 1 -1.93 7.80 -15.35
N PHE A 2 -2.55 8.07 -14.20
CA PHE A 2 -2.96 7.01 -13.27
C PHE A 2 -4.37 6.52 -13.63
N GLU A 3 -4.58 5.20 -13.61
CA GLU A 3 -5.89 4.58 -13.76
C GLU A 3 -6.23 3.80 -12.48
N TYR A 4 -7.45 3.98 -11.97
CA TYR A 4 -7.92 3.24 -10.80
C TYR A 4 -8.69 1.99 -11.23
N VAL A 5 -8.13 0.82 -10.93
CA VAL A 5 -8.80 -0.46 -11.12
C VAL A 5 -9.22 -1.00 -9.76
N LYS A 6 -10.51 -1.31 -9.58
CA LYS A 6 -11.08 -1.87 -8.34
C LYS A 6 -10.74 -3.36 -8.17
N ARG A 7 -9.48 -3.74 -8.39
CA ARG A 7 -8.95 -5.09 -8.18
C ARG A 7 -7.71 -4.99 -7.31
N LEU A 8 -7.50 -6.00 -6.46
CA LEU A 8 -6.28 -6.11 -5.68
C LEU A 8 -5.19 -6.75 -6.53
N GLN A 9 -3.94 -6.36 -6.34
CA GLN A 9 -2.80 -6.99 -7.00
C GLN A 9 -2.61 -8.45 -6.58
N TYR A 10 -2.92 -8.75 -5.31
CA TYR A 10 -2.92 -10.11 -4.79
C TYR A 10 -4.23 -10.41 -4.04
N PRO A 11 -4.82 -11.61 -4.21
CA PRO A 11 -6.02 -11.97 -3.46
C PRO A 11 -5.71 -12.15 -1.97
N VAL A 12 -6.38 -11.35 -1.13
CA VAL A 12 -6.25 -11.44 0.33
C VAL A 12 -7.27 -12.42 0.88
N ASN A 13 -6.83 -13.54 1.45
CA ASN A 13 -7.68 -14.51 2.14
C ASN A 13 -7.35 -14.58 3.64
N ILE A 14 -8.31 -14.28 4.52
CA ILE A 14 -8.10 -14.24 5.98
C ILE A 14 -9.14 -15.14 6.63
N LYS A 15 -8.67 -16.18 7.32
CA LYS A 15 -9.52 -17.16 8.01
C LYS A 15 -10.02 -16.65 9.36
N THR A 16 -9.13 -16.05 10.16
CA THR A 16 -9.39 -15.60 11.53
C THR A 16 -9.11 -14.10 11.73
N PRO A 17 -9.97 -13.37 12.47
CA PRO A 17 -9.67 -12.00 12.86
C PRO A 17 -8.58 -11.95 13.94
N ASN A 18 -7.63 -11.03 13.81
CA ASN A 18 -6.59 -10.77 14.80
C ASN A 18 -6.31 -9.25 14.84
N PRO A 19 -6.74 -8.54 15.91
CA PRO A 19 -6.63 -7.09 15.99
C PRO A 19 -5.20 -6.63 16.29
N ALA A 20 -4.42 -7.42 17.05
CA ALA A 20 -3.01 -7.11 17.33
C ALA A 20 -2.18 -7.10 16.04
N LEU A 21 -2.38 -8.09 15.17
CA LEU A 21 -1.73 -8.13 13.86
C LEU A 21 -2.21 -6.97 12.96
N ALA A 22 -3.48 -6.58 13.04
CA ALA A 22 -3.99 -5.44 12.27
C ALA A 22 -3.27 -4.14 12.64
N LYS A 23 -2.91 -3.94 13.91
CA LYS A 23 -2.13 -2.78 14.37
C LYS A 23 -0.77 -2.69 13.70
N PHE A 24 -0.04 -3.81 13.59
CA PHE A 24 1.26 -3.87 12.89
C PHE A 24 1.13 -3.66 11.37
N ILE A 25 0.04 -4.15 10.75
CA ILE A 25 -0.18 -3.93 9.31
C ILE A 25 -0.49 -2.44 9.04
N ILE A 26 -1.19 -1.77 9.94
CA ILE A 26 -1.50 -0.34 9.82
C ILE A 26 -0.23 0.50 9.94
N SER A 27 0.74 0.12 10.79
CA SER A 27 2.03 0.83 10.85
C SER A 27 2.83 0.70 9.55
N GLN A 28 2.77 -0.45 8.86
CA GLN A 28 3.38 -0.56 7.52
C GLN A 28 2.57 0.17 6.43
N TYR A 29 1.26 0.37 6.63
CA TYR A 29 0.45 1.11 5.67
C TYR A 29 0.72 2.62 5.72
N GLY A 30 0.70 3.22 6.92
CA GLY A 30 0.74 4.67 7.11
C GLY A 30 1.87 5.18 8.02
N GLY A 31 2.80 4.32 8.44
CA GLY A 31 3.95 4.72 9.22
C GLY A 31 5.01 5.48 8.42
N PRO A 32 6.04 6.03 9.10
CA PRO A 32 7.10 6.82 8.47
C PRO A 32 7.93 6.01 7.46
N ASP A 33 8.08 4.70 7.72
CA ASP A 33 8.71 3.72 6.83
C ASP A 33 7.68 2.81 6.16
N GLY A 34 6.44 3.31 6.05
CA GLY A 34 5.34 2.59 5.43
C GLY A 34 5.36 2.65 3.91
N GLU A 35 4.65 1.69 3.30
CA GLU A 35 4.53 1.53 1.85
C GLU A 35 3.97 2.80 1.18
N LEU A 36 3.06 3.51 1.86
CA LEU A 36 2.50 4.78 1.36
C LEU A 36 3.56 5.89 1.34
N ALA A 37 4.34 6.02 2.41
CA ALA A 37 5.41 7.01 2.50
C ALA A 37 6.49 6.75 1.44
N ALA A 38 6.87 5.48 1.24
CA ALA A 38 7.78 5.08 0.18
C ALA A 38 7.26 5.47 -1.22
N SER A 39 5.98 5.18 -1.52
CA SER A 39 5.38 5.53 -2.82
C SER A 39 5.44 7.03 -3.11
N LEU A 40 5.11 7.86 -2.11
CA LEU A 40 5.11 9.31 -2.24
C LEU A 40 6.52 9.87 -2.39
N ARG A 41 7.52 9.31 -1.71
CA ARG A 41 8.92 9.71 -1.85
C ARG A 41 9.42 9.48 -3.28
N TYR A 42 9.21 8.29 -3.85
CA TYR A 42 9.65 7.99 -5.22
C TYR A 42 8.90 8.81 -6.28
N LEU A 43 7.59 9.04 -6.09
CA LEU A 43 6.82 9.89 -6.99
C LEU A 43 7.26 11.36 -6.93
N SER A 44 7.60 11.88 -5.75
CA SER A 44 8.12 13.24 -5.61
C SER A 44 9.51 13.38 -6.25
N GLN A 45 10.38 12.39 -6.06
CA GLN A 45 11.74 12.39 -6.64
C GLN A 45 11.72 12.41 -8.18
N ARG A 46 10.70 11.81 -8.81
CA ARG A 46 10.52 11.81 -10.26
C ARG A 46 10.51 13.24 -10.85
N PHE A 47 9.91 14.21 -10.16
CA PHE A 47 9.78 15.57 -10.69
C PHE A 47 11.12 16.31 -10.82
N SER A 48 12.07 16.02 -9.92
CA SER A 48 13.38 16.67 -9.88
C SER A 48 14.48 15.86 -10.58
N MET A 49 14.21 14.62 -11.01
CA MET A 49 15.21 13.76 -11.63
C MET A 49 15.64 14.32 -13.01
N PRO A 50 16.94 14.43 -13.34
CA PRO A 50 17.37 14.89 -14.66
C PRO A 50 17.33 13.78 -15.73
N TYR A 51 17.57 12.52 -15.35
CA TYR A 51 17.66 11.39 -16.28
C TYR A 51 16.29 10.77 -16.60
N PRO A 52 15.91 10.63 -17.89
CA PRO A 52 14.60 10.11 -18.28
C PRO A 52 14.39 8.62 -17.93
N GLU A 53 15.44 7.81 -18.00
CA GLU A 53 15.38 6.37 -17.65
C GLU A 53 15.05 6.17 -16.17
N LEU A 54 15.69 6.95 -15.29
CA LEU A 54 15.44 6.92 -13.85
C LEU A 54 14.05 7.44 -13.50
N LYS A 55 13.47 8.37 -14.29
CA LYS A 55 12.06 8.78 -14.12
C LYS A 55 11.10 7.63 -14.37
N GLY A 56 11.40 6.79 -15.37
CA GLY A 56 10.64 5.57 -15.65
C GLY A 56 10.68 4.63 -14.46
N LEU A 57 11.88 4.27 -14.01
CA LEU A 57 12.09 3.39 -12.85
C LEU A 57 11.41 3.90 -11.57
N LEU A 58 11.54 5.19 -11.25
CA LEU A 58 10.88 5.78 -10.08
C LEU A 58 9.35 5.77 -10.20
N THR A 59 8.82 5.87 -11.41
CA THR A 59 7.37 5.77 -11.65
C THR A 59 6.88 4.33 -11.49
N ASP A 60 7.64 3.35 -11.96
CA ASP A 60 7.31 1.92 -11.80
C ASP A 60 7.31 1.52 -10.33
N ILE A 61 8.31 1.96 -9.57
CA ILE A 61 8.37 1.75 -8.12
C ILE A 61 7.22 2.47 -7.41
N GLY A 62 7.04 3.76 -7.70
CA GLY A 62 6.00 4.60 -7.10
C GLY A 62 4.57 4.18 -7.41
N THR A 63 4.33 3.41 -8.48
CA THR A 63 3.01 2.85 -8.83
C THR A 63 2.78 1.46 -8.22
N GLY A 64 3.83 0.66 -7.99
CA GLY A 64 3.71 -0.65 -7.34
C GLY A 64 3.33 -0.56 -5.86
N PHE A 65 4.01 0.30 -5.09
CA PHE A 65 3.77 0.46 -3.65
C PHE A 65 2.31 0.83 -3.27
N PRO A 66 1.62 1.76 -3.96
CA PRO A 66 0.21 2.06 -3.72
C PRO A 66 -0.75 0.88 -3.95
N LEU A 67 -0.42 -0.05 -4.84
CA LEU A 67 -1.21 -1.27 -5.00
C LEU A 67 -1.03 -2.20 -3.79
N PHE A 68 0.17 -2.30 -3.23
CA PHE A 68 0.42 -3.01 -1.97
C PHE A 68 -0.26 -2.34 -0.77
N THR A 69 -0.33 -1.01 -0.72
CA THR A 69 -1.02 -0.29 0.37
C THR A 69 -2.51 -0.63 0.39
N THR A 70 -3.18 -0.68 -0.77
CA THR A 70 -4.61 -1.09 -0.83
C THR A 70 -4.83 -2.53 -0.36
N CYS A 71 -3.86 -3.41 -0.60
CA CYS A 71 -3.84 -4.79 -0.11
C CYS A 71 -3.73 -4.84 1.41
N ALA A 72 -2.77 -4.10 1.98
CA ALA A 72 -2.58 -3.97 3.43
C ALA A 72 -3.80 -3.36 4.13
N ALA A 73 -4.40 -2.31 3.57
CA ALA A 73 -5.61 -1.69 4.10
C ALA A 73 -6.80 -2.67 4.09
N ARG A 74 -6.98 -3.43 3.00
CA ARG A 74 -8.02 -4.48 2.92
C ARG A 74 -7.77 -5.59 3.93
N GLN A 75 -6.50 -5.94 4.16
CA GLN A 75 -6.11 -6.96 5.13
C GLN A 75 -6.38 -6.51 6.58
N ALA A 76 -5.98 -5.31 6.96
CA ALA A 76 -6.25 -4.74 8.28
C ALA A 76 -7.76 -4.63 8.53
N ARG A 77 -8.52 -4.09 7.56
CA ARG A 77 -9.97 -3.91 7.68
C ARG A 77 -10.71 -5.24 7.87
N ARG A 78 -10.33 -6.29 7.14
CA ARG A 78 -10.94 -7.63 7.26
C ARG A 78 -10.63 -8.30 8.61
N ARG A 79 -9.47 -8.03 9.21
CA ARG A 79 -9.07 -8.56 10.53
C ARG A 79 -9.77 -7.89 11.71
N ILE A 80 -10.22 -6.64 11.56
CA ILE A 80 -10.95 -5.91 12.62
C ILE A 80 -12.47 -6.13 12.53
N ARG A 81 -13.04 -6.15 11.32
CA ARG A 81 -14.51 -6.13 11.10
C ARG A 81 -15.29 -7.32 11.68
N ARG A 82 -14.67 -8.48 11.90
CA ARG A 82 -15.37 -9.65 12.49
C ARG A 82 -15.51 -9.58 14.00
N ILE A 83 -14.71 -8.75 14.69
CA ILE A 83 -14.72 -8.63 16.16
C ILE A 83 -15.89 -7.76 16.61
N SER A 84 -16.23 -6.72 15.84
CA SER A 84 -17.31 -5.76 16.13
C SER A 84 -18.73 -6.31 15.88
N ARG A 85 -18.88 -7.56 15.40
CA ARG A 85 -20.18 -8.17 15.09
C ARG A 85 -20.64 -9.22 16.10
N ASN A 86 -19.86 -9.44 17.16
CA ASN A 86 -20.23 -10.21 18.35
C ASN A 86 -20.36 -9.24 19.53
#